data_AF-A0A5A7XV00-F1
#
_entry.id   AF-A0A5A7XV00-F1
#
_cell.length_a   1.000
_cell.length_b   1.000
_cell.length_c   1.000
_cell.angle_alpha   90.00
_cell.angle_beta   90.00
_cell.angle_gamma   90.00
#
_symmetry.space_group_name_H-M   'P 1'
#
loop_
_entity.id
_entity.type
_entity.pdbx_description
1 polymer ?
#
loop_
_entity_poly.entity_id
_entity_poly.type
_entity_poly.pdbx_seq_one_letter_code
_entity_poly.pdbx_strand_id
1 'polypeptide(L)'
;MLRPQKALTAYLDYRQACIGKNTSTIPADPNRTGLTLVYGAPRELGNGMTRLDTDVSPTASGGPWSHVITVRSNMLLDFVFIGVNLGDTPVHVPQAMIDRIPR
;
A
#
# COMPACT_ATOMS: atom_id res chain seq x y z
N MET A 1 20.38 -9.33 7.64
CA MET A 1 19.21 -8.68 7.02
C MET A 1 19.45 -7.17 6.96
N LEU A 2 19.40 -6.56 5.76
CA LEU A 2 19.56 -5.11 5.56
C LEU A 2 18.43 -4.33 6.27
N ARG A 3 18.69 -3.07 6.66
CA ARG A 3 17.70 -2.23 7.37
C ARG A 3 16.36 -2.10 6.64
N PRO A 4 16.32 -1.88 5.30
CA PRO A 4 15.06 -1.81 4.55
C PRO A 4 14.26 -3.11 4.58
N GLN A 5 14.93 -4.26 4.53
CA GLN A 5 14.25 -5.55 4.61
C GLN A 5 13.60 -5.77 5.98
N LYS A 6 14.27 -5.35 7.07
CA LYS A 6 13.67 -5.37 8.42
C LYS A 6 12.45 -4.45 8.51
N ALA A 7 12.52 -3.26 7.90
CA ALA A 7 11.41 -2.32 7.86
C ALA A 7 10.23 -2.89 7.07
N LEU A 8 10.47 -3.52 5.92
CA LEU A 8 9.44 -4.21 5.15
C LEU A 8 8.74 -5.30 5.97
N THR A 9 9.51 -6.20 6.60
CA THR A 9 8.95 -7.27 7.45
C THR A 9 8.08 -6.69 8.56
N ALA A 10 8.59 -5.72 9.33
CA ALA A 10 7.82 -5.10 10.40
C ALA A 10 6.53 -4.42 9.89
N TYR A 11 6.58 -3.80 8.71
CA TYR A 11 5.40 -3.20 8.10
C TYR A 11 4.36 -4.25 7.68
N LEU A 12 4.80 -5.35 7.07
CA LEU A 12 3.91 -6.45 6.67
C LEU A 12 3.29 -7.14 7.90
N ASP A 13 4.06 -7.36 8.98
CA ASP A 13 3.56 -7.92 10.23
C ASP A 13 2.47 -7.02 10.85
N TYR A 14 2.73 -5.70 10.89
CA TYR A 14 1.74 -4.71 11.32
C TYR A 14 0.47 -4.78 10.47
N ARG A 15 0.61 -4.82 9.15
CA ARG A 15 -0.52 -4.88 8.22
C ARG A 15 -1.32 -6.17 8.37
N GLN A 16 -0.65 -7.28 8.61
CA GLN A 16 -1.30 -8.57 8.84
C GLN A 16 -2.18 -8.54 10.10
N ALA A 17 -1.75 -7.84 11.15
CA ALA A 17 -2.56 -7.62 12.35
C ALA A 17 -3.79 -6.71 12.13
N CYS A 18 -3.86 -6.00 11.00
CA CYS A 18 -4.96 -5.11 10.64
C CYS A 18 -5.97 -5.73 9.66
N ILE A 19 -5.70 -6.91 9.09
CA ILE A 19 -6.57 -7.55 8.09
C ILE A 19 -7.99 -7.72 8.63
N GLY A 20 -8.98 -7.30 7.84
CA GLY A 20 -10.41 -7.41 8.17
C GLY A 20 -10.88 -6.50 9.31
N LYS A 21 -9.99 -5.66 9.87
CA LYS A 21 -10.36 -4.66 10.87
C LYS A 21 -10.74 -3.35 10.20
N ASN A 22 -11.71 -2.67 10.80
CA ASN A 22 -12.10 -1.32 10.41
C ASN A 22 -11.29 -0.31 11.23
N THR A 23 -10.68 0.66 10.55
CA THR A 23 -10.10 1.84 11.19
C THR A 23 -10.72 3.09 10.61
N SER A 24 -10.82 4.16 11.39
CA SER A 24 -11.33 5.45 10.91
C SER A 24 -10.21 6.48 10.86
N THR A 25 -10.11 7.20 9.75
CA THR A 25 -9.23 8.37 9.69
C THR A 25 -9.83 9.50 10.51
N ILE A 26 -8.98 10.23 11.23
CA ILE A 26 -9.36 11.47 11.89
C ILE A 26 -9.14 12.59 10.86
N PRO A 27 -10.20 13.23 10.35
CA PRO A 27 -10.04 14.29 9.35
C PRO A 27 -9.38 15.52 9.97
N ALA A 28 -8.56 16.21 9.18
CA ALA A 28 -7.94 17.47 9.61
C ALA A 28 -8.98 18.60 9.81
N ASP A 29 -10.11 18.53 9.11
CA ASP A 29 -11.27 19.39 9.29
C ASP A 29 -12.31 18.65 10.16
N PRO A 30 -12.62 19.13 11.38
CA PRO A 30 -13.56 18.47 12.30
C PRO A 30 -14.99 18.34 11.75
N ASN A 31 -15.35 19.14 10.74
CA ASN A 31 -16.69 19.12 10.14
C ASN A 31 -16.81 18.10 9.00
N ARG A 32 -15.74 17.42 8.62
CA ARG A 32 -15.77 16.36 7.60
C ARG A 32 -15.96 15.01 8.24
N THR A 33 -16.63 14.11 7.52
CA THR A 33 -16.67 12.70 7.89
C THR A 33 -15.30 12.07 7.57
N GLY A 34 -14.73 11.36 8.54
CA GLY A 34 -13.54 10.53 8.32
C GLY A 34 -13.82 9.37 7.36
N LEU A 35 -12.75 8.72 6.91
CA LEU A 35 -12.83 7.53 6.07
C LEU A 35 -12.69 6.29 6.94
N THR A 36 -13.58 5.33 6.77
CA THR A 36 -13.41 3.97 7.24
C THR A 36 -12.53 3.21 6.25
N LEU A 37 -11.47 2.61 6.75
CA LEU A 37 -10.50 1.80 6.00
C LEU A 37 -10.64 0.34 6.44
N VAL A 38 -10.76 -0.56 5.47
CA VAL A 38 -10.77 -2.02 5.67
C VAL A 38 -9.57 -2.61 4.96
N TYR A 39 -8.64 -3.19 5.72
CA TYR A 39 -7.38 -3.68 5.16
C TYR A 39 -7.51 -5.10 4.62
N GLY A 40 -7.12 -5.28 3.36
CA GLY A 40 -6.97 -6.57 2.72
C GLY A 40 -5.68 -7.28 3.12
N ALA A 41 -5.60 -8.58 2.77
CA ALA A 41 -4.39 -9.37 2.99
C ALA A 41 -3.27 -8.96 2.02
N PRO A 42 -1.99 -8.94 2.47
CA PRO A 42 -0.85 -8.81 1.58
C PRO A 42 -0.85 -9.91 0.52
N ARG A 43 -0.56 -9.55 -0.72
CA ARG A 43 -0.47 -10.46 -1.87
C ARG A 43 0.80 -10.22 -2.66
N GLU A 44 1.58 -11.26 -2.88
CA GLU A 44 2.75 -11.21 -3.74
C GLU A 44 2.34 -10.97 -5.21
N LEU A 45 3.01 -10.00 -5.85
CA LEU A 45 2.86 -9.71 -7.28
C LEU A 45 3.97 -10.34 -8.14
N GLY A 46 4.98 -10.94 -7.50
CA GLY A 46 6.23 -11.35 -8.15
C GLY A 46 7.29 -10.23 -8.11
N ASN A 47 8.51 -10.56 -8.54
CA ASN A 47 9.68 -9.64 -8.53
C ASN A 47 9.99 -8.99 -7.16
N GLY A 48 9.55 -9.62 -6.06
CA GLY A 48 9.72 -9.09 -4.70
C GLY A 48 8.81 -7.90 -4.38
N MET A 49 7.72 -7.70 -5.14
CA MET A 49 6.69 -6.70 -4.85
C MET A 49 5.52 -7.35 -4.12
N THR A 50 5.07 -6.70 -3.06
CA THR A 50 3.89 -7.09 -2.29
C THR A 50 2.82 -6.00 -2.43
N ARG A 51 1.60 -6.39 -2.78
CA ARG A 51 0.44 -5.50 -2.85
C ARG A 51 -0.44 -5.63 -1.63
N LEU A 52 -0.95 -4.50 -1.15
CA LEU A 52 -1.94 -4.43 -0.09
C LEU A 52 -3.08 -3.53 -0.55
N ASP A 53 -4.27 -4.10 -0.71
CA ASP A 53 -5.47 -3.36 -1.05
C ASP A 53 -6.20 -2.93 0.22
N THR A 54 -6.76 -1.72 0.22
CA THR A 54 -7.55 -1.16 1.32
C THR A 54 -8.86 -0.61 0.77
N ASP A 55 -9.96 -1.20 1.21
CA ASP A 55 -11.29 -0.68 0.87
C ASP A 55 -11.60 0.54 1.72
N VAL A 56 -12.26 1.53 1.12
CA VAL A 56 -12.49 2.84 1.72
C VAL A 56 -13.98 3.17 1.67
N SER A 57 -14.57 3.47 2.84
CA SER A 57 -15.99 3.79 3.01
C SER A 57 -16.21 5.04 3.89
N PRO A 58 -17.15 5.96 3.56
CA PRO A 58 -17.88 6.03 2.31
C PRO A 58 -16.90 6.13 1.15
N THR A 59 -17.30 5.69 -0.06
CA THR A 59 -16.41 5.70 -1.23
C THR A 59 -15.75 7.07 -1.33
N ALA A 60 -14.45 7.14 -1.00
CA ALA A 60 -13.72 8.39 -1.13
C ALA A 60 -13.82 8.80 -2.59
N SER A 61 -13.79 10.10 -2.89
CA SER A 61 -13.82 10.59 -4.28
C SER A 61 -12.73 9.98 -5.17
N GLY A 62 -11.69 9.41 -4.56
CA GLY A 62 -10.61 8.67 -5.22
C GLY A 62 -10.76 7.13 -5.24
N GLY A 63 -11.78 6.51 -4.66
CA GLY A 63 -11.95 5.05 -4.66
C GLY A 63 -11.01 4.29 -3.69
N PRO A 64 -10.88 2.96 -3.85
CA PRO A 64 -10.05 2.13 -2.99
C PRO A 64 -8.56 2.47 -3.13
N TRP A 65 -7.79 2.12 -2.10
CA TRP A 65 -6.35 2.34 -2.09
C TRP A 65 -5.62 1.04 -2.38
N SER A 66 -4.60 1.10 -3.24
CA SER A 66 -3.70 -0.01 -3.52
C SER A 66 -2.29 0.41 -3.17
N HIS A 67 -1.73 -0.19 -2.13
CA HIS A 67 -0.32 -0.05 -1.79
C HIS A 67 0.49 -1.12 -2.51
N VAL A 68 1.63 -0.76 -3.08
CA VAL A 68 2.64 -1.71 -3.55
C VAL A 68 3.95 -1.37 -2.88
N ILE A 69 4.48 -2.33 -2.13
CA ILE A 69 5.70 -2.16 -1.35
C ILE A 69 6.75 -3.17 -1.80
N THR A 70 8.01 -2.76 -1.82
CA THR A 70 9.13 -3.63 -2.18
C THR A 70 10.43 -3.12 -1.55
N VAL A 71 11.46 -3.96 -1.58
CA VAL A 71 12.83 -3.58 -1.25
C VAL A 71 13.73 -3.84 -2.44
N ARG A 72 14.52 -2.83 -2.81
CA ARG A 72 15.56 -2.95 -3.83
C ARG A 72 16.88 -2.39 -3.30
N SER A 73 17.94 -3.19 -3.38
CA SER A 73 19.26 -2.86 -2.83
C SER A 73 19.15 -2.40 -1.37
N ASN A 74 19.40 -1.12 -1.06
CA ASN A 74 19.25 -0.57 0.29
C ASN A 74 18.09 0.44 0.40
N MET A 75 17.04 0.29 -0.42
CA MET A 75 15.87 1.16 -0.45
C MET A 75 14.58 0.37 -0.22
N LEU A 76 13.70 0.91 0.62
CA LEU A 76 12.30 0.52 0.72
C LEU A 76 11.50 1.46 -0.18
N LEU A 77 10.65 0.91 -1.05
CA LEU A 77 9.78 1.67 -1.93
C LEU A 77 8.34 1.37 -1.55
N ASP A 78 7.54 2.41 -1.30
CA ASP A 78 6.11 2.32 -0.99
C ASP A 78 5.35 3.20 -1.98
N PHE A 79 4.48 2.58 -2.77
CA PHE A 79 3.68 3.23 -3.78
C PHE A 79 2.22 3.17 -3.38
N VAL A 80 1.54 4.32 -3.32
CA VAL A 80 0.11 4.38 -3.02
C VAL A 80 -0.64 4.84 -4.26
N PHE A 81 -1.55 4.00 -4.74
CA PHE A 81 -2.45 4.31 -5.84
C PHE A 81 -3.86 4.47 -5.30
N ILE A 82 -4.49 5.60 -5.64
CA ILE A 82 -5.85 5.93 -5.24
C ILE A 82 -6.64 6.12 -6.54
N GLY A 83 -7.57 5.21 -6.83
CA GLY A 83 -8.38 5.31 -8.03
C GLY A 83 -9.39 4.18 -8.18
N VAL A 84 -10.45 4.44 -8.93
CA VAL A 84 -11.27 3.39 -9.55
C VAL A 84 -10.62 2.93 -10.85
N ASN A 85 -10.73 1.64 -11.18
CA ASN A 85 -10.24 1.06 -12.44
C ASN A 85 -8.74 1.32 -12.73
N LEU A 86 -7.87 1.18 -11.71
CA LEU A 86 -6.43 1.37 -11.85
C LEU A 86 -5.76 0.42 -12.87
N GLY A 87 -6.44 -0.65 -13.30
CA GLY A 87 -5.89 -1.66 -14.20
C GLY A 87 -4.55 -2.20 -13.69
N ASP A 88 -3.56 -2.25 -14.58
CA ASP A 88 -2.21 -2.74 -14.27
C ASP A 88 -1.26 -1.63 -13.79
N THR A 89 -1.75 -0.40 -13.59
CA THR A 89 -0.93 0.74 -13.11
C THR A 89 -0.17 0.41 -11.83
N PRO A 90 -0.78 -0.23 -10.80
CA PRO A 90 -0.07 -0.60 -9.58
C PRO A 90 1.06 -1.61 -9.79
N VAL A 91 1.19 -2.22 -10.96
CA VAL A 91 2.28 -3.16 -11.29
C VAL A 91 3.33 -2.46 -12.17
N HIS A 92 2.91 -1.81 -13.25
CA HIS A 92 3.84 -1.25 -14.23
C HIS A 92 4.60 -0.03 -13.71
N VAL A 93 3.95 0.86 -12.96
CA VAL A 93 4.61 2.07 -12.42
C VAL A 93 5.69 1.68 -11.40
N PRO A 94 5.42 0.84 -10.39
CA PRO A 94 6.45 0.39 -9.47
C PRO A 94 7.60 -0.34 -10.17
N GLN A 95 7.31 -1.26 -11.09
CA GLN A 95 8.35 -1.99 -11.82
C GLN A 95 9.27 -1.03 -12.58
N ALA A 96 8.71 -0.07 -13.33
CA ALA A 96 9.50 0.91 -14.05
C ALA A 96 10.38 1.75 -13.11
N MET A 97 9.91 2.05 -11.89
CA MET A 97 10.72 2.78 -10.90
C MET A 97 11.82 1.91 -10.30
N ILE A 98 11.54 0.64 -10.00
CA ILE A 98 12.52 -0.35 -9.53
C ILE A 98 13.64 -0.54 -10.56
N ASP A 99 13.29 -0.60 -11.85
CA ASP A 99 14.26 -0.80 -12.94
C ASP A 99 15.27 0.35 -13.07
N ARG A 100 14.97 1.52 -12.51
CA ARG A 100 15.86 2.70 -12.49
C ARG A 100 16.82 2.69 -11.29
N ILE A 101 16.65 1.79 -10.34
CA ILE A 101 17.51 1.71 -9.16
C ILE A 101 18.75 0.86 -9.53
N PRO A 102 19.97 1.42 -9.39
CA PRO A 102 21.19 0.66 -9.61
C PRO A 102 21.23 -0.61 -8.77
N ARG A 103 21.75 -1.69 -9.35
CA ARG A 103 21.88 -2.98 -8.66
C ARG A 103 22.89 -2.86 -7.52
#